data_AF-A0A9C8KAS9-F1
#
_entry.id   AF-A0A9C8KAS9-F1
#
_cell.length_a   1.000
_cell.length_b   1.000
_cell.length_c   1.000
_cell.angle_alpha   90.00
_cell.angle_beta   90.00
_cell.angle_gamma   90.00
#
_symmetry.space_group_name_H-M   'P 1'
#
loop_
_entity.id
_entity.type
_entity.pdbx_description
1 polymer ?
#
loop_
_entity_poly.entity_id
_entity_poly.type
_entity_poly.pdbx_seq_one_letter_code
_entity_poly.pdbx_strand_id
1 'polypeptide(L)'
;MGTTTTQIKQPLFSRKHGGGMFSVIDEHITTGNIFWVDSGQTSTGAITQDVGFGLTPDQPFLTLASALSQCTTANGDMIFLMPGHAETPVTTITINVAGVTIIGLGNGANRPSFTAAHTVGATDVLDITVANVTIKNIVIPTGANSGGDSQIVNIAAGGHDFLMEDCKIEMGAINLECFTVAADAKRGTLKNIKVVGTAANPNTIITFEGVNDKWEIDGLDGIFTAATDIDGPVVYQNAVVIDDLLIRNVRVLPIEAAGVFLDFNSASVGIVDNATGYTLAATVGEMVDLGSMMFNDVKLGGAGVLGMTYPNATLAA
;
A
#
# COMPACT_ATOMS: atom_id res chain seq x y z
N MET A 1 48.96 14.67 30.05
CA MET A 1 47.72 15.19 29.42
C MET A 1 47.14 14.05 28.61
N GLY A 2 46.01 13.48 29.04
CA GLY A 2 45.31 12.47 28.25
C GLY A 2 44.73 13.16 27.03
N THR A 3 45.11 12.72 25.84
CA THR A 3 44.47 13.14 24.60
C THR A 3 43.03 12.66 24.64
N THR A 4 42.09 13.59 24.75
CA THR A 4 40.66 13.30 24.58
C THR A 4 40.46 12.90 23.12
N THR A 5 40.49 11.60 22.85
CA THR A 5 40.14 11.06 21.54
C THR A 5 38.64 11.29 21.37
N THR A 6 38.26 12.26 20.55
CA THR A 6 36.88 12.42 20.11
C THR A 6 36.49 11.14 19.39
N GLN A 7 35.71 10.29 20.06
CA GLN A 7 35.17 9.08 19.46
C GLN A 7 34.19 9.52 18.37
N ILE A 8 34.61 9.39 17.11
CA ILE A 8 33.72 9.54 15.97
C ILE A 8 32.73 8.39 16.07
N LYS A 9 31.43 8.68 16.24
CA LYS A 9 30.37 7.66 16.22
C LYS A 9 30.59 6.76 15.01
N GLN A 10 30.82 5.47 15.27
CA GLN A 10 30.91 4.47 14.20
C GLN A 10 29.48 4.10 13.79
N PRO A 11 29.23 3.79 12.52
CA PRO A 11 27.89 3.40 12.04
C PRO A 11 27.41 2.09 12.68
N LEU A 12 28.34 1.24 13.13
CA LEU A 12 28.03 -0.01 13.82
C LEU A 12 27.89 0.24 15.32
N PHE A 13 26.70 -0.01 15.86
CA PHE A 13 26.40 0.07 17.28
C PHE A 13 26.17 -1.31 17.88
N SER A 14 26.88 -1.61 18.97
CA SER A 14 26.72 -2.87 19.70
C SER A 14 25.77 -2.66 20.87
N ARG A 15 24.63 -3.35 20.88
CA ARG A 15 23.69 -3.35 22.01
C ARG A 15 23.51 -4.75 22.59
N LYS A 16 23.44 -4.83 23.92
CA LYS A 16 23.02 -6.05 24.62
C LYS A 16 21.52 -5.94 24.90
N HIS A 17 20.74 -6.86 24.34
CA HIS A 17 19.32 -6.93 24.63
C HIS A 17 19.06 -7.71 25.93
N GLY A 18 18.04 -7.32 26.70
CA GLY A 18 17.60 -8.09 27.87
C GLY A 18 17.16 -9.48 27.43
N GLY A 19 17.76 -10.53 28.00
CA GLY A 19 17.51 -11.93 27.63
C GLY A 19 17.94 -12.34 26.21
N GLY A 20 18.57 -11.45 25.44
CA GLY A 20 18.98 -11.71 24.05
C GLY A 20 20.50 -11.80 23.85
N MET A 21 20.90 -12.06 22.61
CA MET A 21 22.31 -12.06 22.18
C MET A 21 22.85 -10.63 22.01
N PHE A 22 24.18 -10.50 21.94
CA PHE A 22 24.81 -9.28 21.46
C PHE A 22 24.50 -9.10 19.97
N SER A 23 23.95 -7.95 19.60
CA SER A 23 23.72 -7.58 18.21
C SER A 23 24.58 -6.37 17.85
N VAL A 24 25.10 -6.38 16.62
CA VAL A 24 25.75 -5.23 16.01
C VAL A 24 24.83 -4.77 14.88
N ILE A 25 24.33 -3.55 14.99
CA ILE A 25 23.39 -2.97 14.03
C ILE A 25 24.04 -1.80 13.31
N ASP A 26 23.62 -1.58 12.07
CA ASP A 26 23.96 -0.36 11.32
C ASP A 26 22.96 0.75 11.71
N GLU A 27 23.42 1.78 12.42
CA GLU A 27 22.57 2.92 12.80
C GLU A 27 22.17 3.80 11.61
N HIS A 28 22.77 3.61 10.44
CA HIS A 28 22.39 4.36 9.24
C HIS A 28 20.99 3.97 8.73
N ILE A 29 20.55 2.73 8.98
CA ILE A 29 19.22 2.28 8.55
C ILE A 29 18.13 2.71 9.55
N THR A 30 18.44 2.73 10.85
CA THR A 30 17.54 3.24 11.89
C THR A 30 18.27 3.46 13.21
N THR A 31 17.78 4.41 14.00
CA THR A 31 18.12 4.58 15.42
C THR A 31 17.08 3.95 16.37
N GLY A 32 15.97 3.45 15.82
CA GLY A 32 14.88 2.80 16.55
C GLY A 32 15.16 1.34 16.89
N ASN A 33 14.11 0.64 17.33
CA ASN A 33 14.15 -0.80 17.54
C ASN A 33 13.98 -1.54 16.22
N ILE A 34 14.61 -2.70 16.13
CA ILE A 34 14.46 -3.62 15.00
C ILE A 34 13.76 -4.86 15.51
N PHE A 35 12.64 -5.20 14.85
CA PHE A 35 11.86 -6.39 15.12
C PHE A 35 11.86 -7.32 13.91
N TRP A 36 11.89 -8.63 14.16
CA TRP A 36 11.83 -9.69 13.16
C TRP A 36 10.55 -10.49 13.35
N VAL A 37 9.89 -10.86 12.25
CA VAL A 37 8.63 -11.59 12.27
C VAL A 37 8.70 -12.76 11.29
N ASP A 38 8.32 -13.95 11.76
CA ASP A 38 8.26 -15.16 10.95
C ASP A 38 7.10 -16.04 11.39
N SER A 39 6.20 -16.37 10.46
CA SER A 39 5.04 -17.22 10.71
C SER A 39 5.43 -18.69 10.90
N GLY A 40 6.67 -19.05 10.56
CA GLY A 40 7.25 -20.37 10.82
C GLY A 40 7.73 -20.58 12.25
N GLN A 41 7.71 -19.54 13.10
CA GLN A 41 8.07 -19.66 14.50
C GLN A 41 7.00 -20.47 15.27
N THR A 42 7.44 -21.34 16.19
CA THR A 42 6.53 -22.22 16.95
C THR A 42 6.57 -22.00 18.46
N SER A 43 7.51 -21.19 18.96
CA SER A 43 7.65 -20.91 20.39
C SER A 43 6.54 -20.00 20.90
N THR A 44 5.92 -20.36 22.03
CA THR A 44 4.87 -19.54 22.66
C THR A 44 5.32 -18.10 22.95
N GLY A 45 6.59 -17.92 23.32
CA GLY A 45 7.17 -16.60 23.59
C GLY A 45 7.13 -15.63 22.40
N ALA A 46 7.04 -16.14 21.17
CA ALA A 46 6.90 -15.33 19.97
C ALA A 46 5.50 -14.68 19.84
N ILE A 47 4.50 -15.23 20.55
CA ILE A 47 3.13 -14.73 20.60
C ILE A 47 2.97 -13.82 21.82
N THR A 48 3.39 -14.30 22.99
CA THR A 48 3.26 -13.60 24.29
C THR A 48 4.26 -12.46 24.47
N GLN A 49 5.13 -12.22 23.48
CA GLN A 49 6.17 -11.20 23.50
C GLN A 49 7.14 -11.39 24.67
N ASP A 50 7.54 -12.64 24.91
CA ASP A 50 8.48 -12.97 25.97
C ASP A 50 9.85 -12.31 25.70
N VAL A 51 10.58 -12.03 26.78
CA VAL A 51 11.91 -11.42 26.73
C VAL A 51 12.83 -12.21 25.81
N GLY A 52 13.40 -11.55 24.79
CA GLY A 52 14.34 -12.14 23.82
C GLY A 52 13.73 -12.43 22.45
N PHE A 53 12.40 -12.48 22.33
CA PHE A 53 11.71 -12.63 21.04
C PHE A 53 11.61 -11.30 20.27
N GLY A 54 11.50 -11.42 18.95
CA GLY A 54 11.45 -10.32 18.00
C GLY A 54 12.77 -9.61 17.77
N LEU A 55 13.77 -9.74 18.64
CA LEU A 55 15.01 -8.95 18.58
C LEU A 55 16.08 -9.51 17.65
N THR A 56 15.90 -10.75 17.17
CA THR A 56 16.81 -11.44 16.26
C THR A 56 16.03 -12.31 15.28
N PRO A 57 16.58 -12.59 14.09
CA PRO A 57 15.95 -13.51 13.13
C PRO A 57 15.92 -14.98 13.61
N ASP A 58 16.70 -15.34 14.63
CA ASP A 58 16.68 -16.69 15.24
C ASP A 58 15.54 -16.88 16.27
N GLN A 59 15.00 -15.77 16.76
CA GLN A 59 13.89 -15.70 17.72
C GLN A 59 12.88 -14.62 17.28
N PRO A 60 12.27 -14.69 16.08
CA PRO A 60 11.35 -13.68 15.62
C PRO A 60 10.01 -13.74 16.38
N PHE A 61 9.22 -12.67 16.32
CA PHE A 61 7.80 -12.73 16.69
C PHE A 61 7.02 -13.56 15.67
N LEU A 62 5.86 -14.09 16.08
CA LEU A 62 5.02 -14.88 15.20
C LEU A 62 4.25 -14.01 14.20
N THR A 63 3.78 -12.85 14.65
CA THR A 63 2.89 -11.97 13.89
C THR A 63 3.37 -10.53 13.88
N LEU A 64 2.95 -9.80 12.86
CA LEU A 64 3.11 -8.36 12.71
C LEU A 64 2.46 -7.63 13.88
N ALA A 65 1.28 -8.09 14.34
CA ALA A 65 0.61 -7.53 15.51
C ALA A 65 1.47 -7.62 16.78
N SER A 66 2.15 -8.76 17.00
CA SER A 66 3.09 -8.92 18.12
C SER A 66 4.32 -8.01 18.01
N ALA A 67 4.76 -7.65 16.79
CA ALA A 67 5.84 -6.69 16.60
C ALA A 67 5.38 -5.23 16.79
N LEU A 68 4.20 -4.89 16.26
CA LEU A 68 3.62 -3.55 16.40
C LEU A 68 3.36 -3.18 17.87
N SER A 69 2.94 -4.14 18.70
CA SER A 69 2.73 -3.90 20.14
C SER A 69 4.00 -3.57 20.91
N GLN A 70 5.18 -3.86 20.34
CA GLN A 70 6.49 -3.57 20.90
C GLN A 70 7.09 -2.27 20.33
N CYS A 71 6.46 -1.70 19.31
CA CYS A 71 6.94 -0.48 18.70
C CYS A 71 6.69 0.74 19.59
N THR A 72 7.59 1.72 19.49
CA THR A 72 7.50 3.01 20.16
C THR A 72 7.21 4.08 19.12
N THR A 73 6.16 4.88 19.36
CA THR A 73 5.74 5.97 18.48
C THR A 73 6.88 6.92 18.14
N ALA A 74 7.05 7.19 16.85
CA ALA A 74 8.03 8.12 16.28
C ALA A 74 9.50 7.79 16.65
N ASN A 75 9.79 6.54 17.02
CA ASN A 75 11.14 6.10 17.36
C ASN A 75 11.96 5.63 16.14
N GLY A 76 11.34 5.56 14.96
CA GLY A 76 11.96 5.01 13.74
C GLY A 76 12.03 3.48 13.75
N ASP A 77 11.14 2.81 14.47
CA ASP A 77 11.17 1.35 14.58
C ASP A 77 10.99 0.67 13.22
N MET A 78 11.76 -0.40 12.99
CA MET A 78 11.73 -1.19 11.77
C MET A 78 11.26 -2.62 12.08
N ILE A 79 10.32 -3.12 11.28
CA ILE A 79 9.81 -4.48 11.35
C ILE A 79 10.21 -5.20 10.06
N PHE A 80 11.01 -6.25 10.17
CA PHE A 80 11.37 -7.14 9.06
C PHE A 80 10.51 -8.40 9.08
N LEU A 81 9.72 -8.57 8.03
CA LEU A 81 8.96 -9.79 7.80
C LEU A 81 9.85 -10.78 7.03
N MET A 82 10.12 -11.95 7.60
CA MET A 82 11.07 -12.93 7.06
C MET A 82 10.58 -13.53 5.73
N PRO A 83 11.48 -14.03 4.85
CA PRO A 83 11.08 -14.64 3.59
C PRO A 83 10.12 -15.80 3.78
N GLY A 84 8.99 -15.76 3.07
CA GLY A 84 7.92 -16.76 3.17
C GLY A 84 7.00 -16.60 4.38
N HIS A 85 7.16 -15.55 5.18
CA HIS A 85 6.22 -15.22 6.26
C HIS A 85 4.80 -15.05 5.69
N ALA A 86 3.84 -15.79 6.24
CA ALA A 86 2.46 -15.82 5.80
C ALA A 86 1.52 -15.70 7.00
N GLU A 87 0.81 -14.59 7.08
CA GLU A 87 -0.26 -14.39 8.06
C GLU A 87 -1.62 -14.55 7.43
N THR A 88 -2.53 -15.13 8.21
CA THR A 88 -3.94 -15.29 7.84
C THR A 88 -4.81 -14.55 8.86
N PRO A 89 -4.84 -13.20 8.81
CA PRO A 89 -5.58 -12.42 9.79
C PRO A 89 -7.08 -12.73 9.71
N VAL A 90 -7.70 -12.89 10.89
CA VAL A 90 -9.16 -13.07 11.05
C VAL A 90 -9.87 -11.76 11.39
N THR A 91 -9.09 -10.71 11.66
CA THR A 91 -9.50 -9.33 11.89
C THR A 91 -8.50 -8.41 11.21
N THR A 92 -8.95 -7.20 10.85
CA THR A 92 -8.09 -6.13 10.33
C THR A 92 -6.81 -5.95 11.16
N ILE A 93 -5.66 -5.87 10.48
CA ILE A 93 -4.40 -5.52 11.11
C ILE A 93 -4.30 -4.00 11.15
N THR A 94 -4.47 -3.41 12.33
CA THR A 94 -4.35 -1.96 12.51
C THR A 94 -2.89 -1.57 12.76
N ILE A 95 -2.33 -0.74 11.88
CA ILE A 95 -1.06 -0.06 12.11
C ILE A 95 -1.38 1.24 12.86
N ASN A 96 -1.07 1.27 14.16
CA ASN A 96 -1.43 2.35 15.09
C ASN A 96 -0.24 2.96 15.83
N VAL A 97 1.00 2.68 15.39
CA VAL A 97 2.22 3.29 15.91
C VAL A 97 2.86 4.14 14.81
N ALA A 98 2.94 5.46 15.02
CA ALA A 98 3.47 6.38 14.00
C ALA A 98 4.98 6.20 13.81
N GLY A 99 5.48 6.46 12.60
CA GLY A 99 6.92 6.43 12.32
C GLY A 99 7.55 5.04 12.21
N VAL A 100 6.74 4.00 11.95
CA VAL A 100 7.21 2.62 11.78
C VAL A 100 7.45 2.28 10.31
N THR A 101 8.48 1.48 10.05
CA THR A 101 8.78 0.94 8.72
C THR A 101 8.65 -0.57 8.72
N ILE A 102 7.74 -1.11 7.89
CA ILE A 102 7.49 -2.55 7.73
C ILE A 102 8.07 -2.99 6.38
N ILE A 103 9.01 -3.93 6.40
CA ILE A 103 9.73 -4.39 5.20
C ILE A 103 9.61 -5.89 5.07
N GLY A 104 9.02 -6.34 3.96
CA GLY A 104 9.10 -7.72 3.54
C GLY A 104 10.49 -8.10 3.04
N LEU A 105 11.03 -9.21 3.53
CA LEU A 105 12.25 -9.83 3.02
C LEU A 105 11.90 -10.95 2.07
N GLY A 106 12.65 -11.12 0.99
CA GLY A 106 12.41 -12.16 -0.01
C GLY A 106 11.94 -11.62 -1.35
N ASN A 107 11.80 -12.54 -2.32
CA ASN A 107 11.54 -12.23 -3.73
C ASN A 107 10.52 -13.20 -4.32
N GLY A 108 9.76 -12.75 -5.33
CA GLY A 108 8.77 -13.59 -6.01
C GLY A 108 7.72 -14.14 -5.04
N ALA A 109 7.52 -15.45 -5.03
CA ALA A 109 6.59 -16.13 -4.14
C ALA A 109 7.06 -16.20 -2.67
N ASN A 110 8.33 -15.91 -2.38
CA ASN A 110 8.85 -15.86 -1.02
C ASN A 110 8.70 -14.47 -0.38
N ARG A 111 8.03 -13.53 -1.05
CA ARG A 111 7.67 -12.25 -0.43
C ARG A 111 6.62 -12.49 0.66
N PRO A 112 6.67 -11.81 1.81
CA PRO A 112 5.72 -12.02 2.89
C PRO A 112 4.29 -11.70 2.47
N SER A 113 3.34 -12.49 2.95
CA SER A 113 1.94 -12.41 2.53
C SER A 113 0.96 -12.27 3.67
N PHE A 114 -0.09 -11.46 3.46
CA PHE A 114 -1.23 -11.34 4.37
C PHE A 114 -2.49 -11.79 3.63
N THR A 115 -2.93 -13.02 3.88
CA THR A 115 -4.11 -13.60 3.23
C THR A 115 -5.28 -13.52 4.20
N ALA A 116 -6.20 -12.57 4.03
CA ALA A 116 -7.30 -12.44 4.95
C ALA A 116 -8.18 -13.72 5.02
N ALA A 117 -8.61 -14.04 6.23
CA ALA A 117 -9.65 -15.01 6.53
C ALA A 117 -10.73 -14.37 7.42
N HIS A 118 -11.14 -13.17 7.04
CA HIS A 118 -12.13 -12.40 7.76
C HIS A 118 -13.51 -13.07 7.68
N THR A 119 -14.16 -13.10 8.83
CA THR A 119 -15.60 -13.29 8.93
C THR A 119 -16.31 -11.93 8.88
N VAL A 120 -17.64 -11.94 8.91
CA VAL A 120 -18.46 -10.71 8.95
C VAL A 120 -17.93 -9.73 10.02
N GLY A 121 -17.64 -8.49 9.63
CA GLY A 121 -17.35 -7.38 10.54
C GLY A 121 -15.97 -6.72 10.41
N ALA A 122 -14.99 -7.36 9.76
CA ALA A 122 -13.73 -6.70 9.39
C ALA A 122 -13.83 -6.23 7.93
N THR A 123 -13.46 -4.97 7.66
CA THR A 123 -13.62 -4.32 6.34
C THR A 123 -12.35 -4.27 5.50
N ASP A 124 -11.20 -4.32 6.18
CA ASP A 124 -9.88 -4.04 5.60
C ASP A 124 -8.87 -5.12 6.03
N VAL A 125 -7.92 -5.48 5.17
CA VAL A 125 -6.77 -6.31 5.57
C VAL A 125 -5.82 -5.50 6.45
N LEU A 126 -5.46 -4.31 5.98
CA LEU A 126 -4.58 -3.37 6.67
C LEU A 126 -5.30 -2.03 6.88
N ASP A 127 -5.24 -1.50 8.10
CA ASP A 127 -5.78 -0.19 8.44
C ASP A 127 -4.68 0.71 9.03
N ILE A 128 -4.30 1.74 8.28
CA ILE A 128 -3.24 2.69 8.63
C ILE A 128 -3.90 3.89 9.31
N THR A 129 -3.74 3.96 10.63
CA THR A 129 -4.45 4.94 11.48
C THR A 129 -3.59 6.12 11.94
N VAL A 130 -2.31 6.11 11.57
CA VAL A 130 -1.28 7.02 12.08
C VAL A 130 -0.29 7.41 10.99
N ALA A 131 0.39 8.53 11.21
CA ALA A 131 1.27 9.12 10.21
C ALA A 131 2.66 8.46 10.11
N ASN A 132 3.37 8.77 9.02
CA ASN A 132 4.77 8.37 8.77
C ASN A 132 4.97 6.83 8.80
N VAL A 133 4.01 6.09 8.25
CA VAL A 133 4.10 4.64 8.11
C VAL A 133 4.66 4.32 6.74
N THR A 134 5.65 3.42 6.69
CA THR A 134 6.17 2.87 5.44
C THR A 134 5.94 1.36 5.39
N ILE A 135 5.39 0.85 4.29
CA ILE A 135 5.20 -0.57 4.03
C ILE A 135 5.87 -0.93 2.71
N LYS A 136 6.76 -1.93 2.71
CA LYS A 136 7.51 -2.34 1.52
C LYS A 136 7.46 -3.84 1.28
N ASN A 137 7.45 -4.20 0.00
CA ASN A 137 7.74 -5.55 -0.47
C ASN A 137 6.83 -6.66 0.10
N ILE A 138 5.53 -6.40 0.26
CA ILE A 138 4.54 -7.41 0.70
C ILE A 138 3.57 -7.81 -0.41
N VAL A 139 2.94 -8.97 -0.24
CA VAL A 139 1.86 -9.47 -1.08
C VAL A 139 0.57 -9.56 -0.26
N ILE A 140 -0.54 -9.07 -0.82
CA ILE A 140 -1.87 -9.30 -0.25
C ILE A 140 -2.65 -10.12 -1.30
N PRO A 141 -2.62 -11.46 -1.22
CA PRO A 141 -3.37 -12.31 -2.14
C PRO A 141 -4.86 -12.31 -1.79
N THR A 142 -5.70 -12.79 -2.70
CA THR A 142 -7.13 -12.91 -2.44
C THR A 142 -7.39 -13.93 -1.31
N GLY A 143 -8.13 -13.49 -0.29
CA GLY A 143 -8.51 -14.30 0.87
C GLY A 143 -9.71 -15.22 0.65
N ALA A 144 -10.01 -16.08 1.61
CA ALA A 144 -11.20 -16.95 1.62
C ALA A 144 -12.39 -16.30 2.35
N ASN A 145 -12.49 -14.97 2.28
CA ASN A 145 -13.39 -14.18 3.11
C ASN A 145 -14.85 -14.45 2.76
N SER A 146 -15.72 -14.41 3.79
CA SER A 146 -17.15 -14.71 3.64
C SER A 146 -18.08 -13.49 3.67
N GLY A 147 -17.53 -12.27 3.75
CA GLY A 147 -18.29 -11.02 3.69
C GLY A 147 -17.67 -9.82 4.42
N GLY A 148 -16.34 -9.73 4.45
CA GLY A 148 -15.61 -8.71 5.21
C GLY A 148 -14.94 -7.65 4.33
N ASP A 149 -14.11 -8.05 3.37
CA ASP A 149 -13.08 -7.16 2.84
C ASP A 149 -13.54 -6.30 1.66
N SER A 150 -14.51 -5.40 1.88
CA SER A 150 -14.86 -4.41 0.86
C SER A 150 -13.64 -3.59 0.45
N GLN A 151 -12.75 -3.28 1.39
CA GLN A 151 -11.49 -2.60 1.16
C GLN A 151 -10.31 -3.55 1.45
N ILE A 152 -9.16 -3.38 0.79
CA ILE A 152 -7.96 -4.17 1.11
C ILE A 152 -7.02 -3.39 2.04
N VAL A 153 -6.68 -2.16 1.66
CA VAL A 153 -5.82 -1.27 2.44
C VAL A 153 -6.54 0.04 2.68
N ASN A 154 -6.84 0.34 3.94
CA ASN A 154 -7.40 1.61 4.34
C ASN A 154 -6.31 2.53 4.90
N ILE A 155 -6.26 3.75 4.36
CA ILE A 155 -5.48 4.85 4.92
C ILE A 155 -6.47 5.78 5.59
N ALA A 156 -6.65 5.59 6.91
CA ALA A 156 -7.57 6.37 7.72
C ALA A 156 -7.09 7.82 7.87
N ALA A 157 -7.94 8.69 8.44
CA ALA A 157 -7.71 10.14 8.50
C ALA A 157 -6.36 10.56 9.12
N GLY A 158 -5.81 9.76 10.04
CA GLY A 158 -4.49 10.00 10.65
C GLY A 158 -3.29 9.51 9.83
N GLY A 159 -3.52 8.81 8.72
CA GLY A 159 -2.52 8.15 7.86
C GLY A 159 -1.73 9.11 6.96
N HIS A 160 -1.30 10.26 7.48
CA HIS A 160 -0.52 11.21 6.71
C HIS A 160 0.91 10.69 6.43
N ASP A 161 1.56 11.19 5.38
CA ASP A 161 2.95 10.87 5.07
C ASP A 161 3.18 9.34 4.93
N PHE A 162 2.16 8.63 4.46
CA PHE A 162 2.19 7.18 4.23
C PHE A 162 2.98 6.84 2.96
N LEU A 163 3.76 5.76 3.00
CA LEU A 163 4.40 5.19 1.81
C LEU A 163 4.10 3.69 1.73
N MET A 164 3.51 3.26 0.61
CA MET A 164 3.53 1.84 0.21
C MET A 164 4.37 1.68 -1.04
N GLU A 165 5.37 0.81 -0.99
CA GLU A 165 6.33 0.63 -2.08
C GLU A 165 6.52 -0.84 -2.47
N ASP A 166 6.63 -1.11 -3.77
CA ASP A 166 6.98 -2.41 -4.34
C ASP A 166 6.05 -3.54 -3.84
N CYS A 167 4.74 -3.28 -3.79
CA CYS A 167 3.74 -4.20 -3.25
C CYS A 167 2.85 -4.81 -4.34
N LYS A 168 2.34 -6.03 -4.10
CA LYS A 168 1.37 -6.71 -4.98
C LYS A 168 0.08 -6.98 -4.21
N ILE A 169 -1.06 -6.64 -4.80
CA ILE A 169 -2.38 -6.90 -4.23
C ILE A 169 -3.25 -7.64 -5.25
N GLU A 170 -4.03 -8.60 -4.80
CA GLU A 170 -4.99 -9.35 -5.60
C GLU A 170 -6.42 -9.05 -5.16
N MET A 171 -7.27 -8.65 -6.09
CA MET A 171 -8.67 -8.29 -5.83
C MET A 171 -9.61 -9.40 -6.27
N GLY A 172 -10.31 -10.01 -5.31
CA GLY A 172 -11.38 -10.96 -5.55
C GLY A 172 -12.76 -10.31 -5.58
N ALA A 173 -13.80 -11.12 -5.78
CA ALA A 173 -15.17 -10.66 -6.08
C ALA A 173 -15.87 -9.84 -4.98
N ILE A 174 -15.30 -9.80 -3.78
CA ILE A 174 -15.85 -9.02 -2.66
C ILE A 174 -14.95 -7.87 -2.26
N ASN A 175 -13.78 -7.74 -2.90
CA ASN A 175 -12.84 -6.64 -2.70
C ASN A 175 -13.25 -5.49 -3.60
N LEU A 176 -14.17 -4.65 -3.14
CA LEU A 176 -14.70 -3.52 -3.90
C LEU A 176 -13.59 -2.47 -4.15
N GLU A 177 -12.82 -2.11 -3.13
CA GLU A 177 -11.72 -1.14 -3.24
C GLU A 177 -10.37 -1.77 -2.87
N CYS A 178 -9.32 -1.50 -3.65
CA CYS A 178 -7.96 -1.93 -3.28
C CYS A 178 -7.38 -1.01 -2.21
N PHE A 179 -7.47 0.30 -2.44
CA PHE A 179 -7.05 1.34 -1.52
C PHE A 179 -8.19 2.32 -1.26
N THR A 180 -8.44 2.62 0.01
CA THR A 180 -9.26 3.76 0.42
C THR A 180 -8.38 4.78 1.13
N VAL A 181 -8.58 6.04 0.78
CA VAL A 181 -7.93 7.19 1.40
C VAL A 181 -9.02 8.04 2.02
N ALA A 182 -9.12 7.97 3.34
CA ALA A 182 -10.09 8.73 4.10
C ALA A 182 -9.87 10.24 3.95
N ALA A 183 -10.87 11.03 4.35
CA ALA A 183 -10.71 12.48 4.47
C ALA A 183 -9.52 12.83 5.37
N ASP A 184 -8.74 13.84 4.98
CA ASP A 184 -7.59 14.38 5.72
C ASP A 184 -6.32 13.49 5.72
N ALA A 185 -6.36 12.26 5.19
CA ALA A 185 -5.16 11.45 4.99
C ALA A 185 -4.29 12.05 3.87
N LYS A 186 -3.21 12.77 4.21
CA LYS A 186 -2.52 13.70 3.30
C LYS A 186 -1.08 13.31 3.04
N ARG A 187 -0.51 13.79 1.93
CA ARG A 187 0.92 13.58 1.59
C ARG A 187 1.33 12.12 1.47
N GLY A 188 0.41 11.25 1.07
CA GLY A 188 0.69 9.83 0.90
C GLY A 188 1.31 9.50 -0.45
N THR A 189 1.99 8.36 -0.53
CA THR A 189 2.62 7.86 -1.74
C THR A 189 2.33 6.37 -1.93
N LEU A 190 1.79 6.03 -3.09
CA LEU A 190 1.70 4.66 -3.59
C LEU A 190 2.71 4.51 -4.72
N LYS A 191 3.73 3.67 -4.51
CA LYS A 191 4.86 3.53 -5.44
C LYS A 191 5.08 2.10 -5.88
N ASN A 192 5.24 1.88 -7.18
CA ASN A 192 5.49 0.56 -7.76
C ASN A 192 4.47 -0.49 -7.27
N ILE A 193 3.20 -0.14 -7.35
CA ILE A 193 2.10 -0.99 -6.88
C ILE A 193 1.59 -1.83 -8.04
N LYS A 194 1.49 -3.14 -7.82
CA LYS A 194 0.88 -4.07 -8.76
C LYS A 194 -0.46 -4.54 -8.23
N VAL A 195 -1.52 -4.36 -9.00
CA VAL A 195 -2.87 -4.84 -8.66
C VAL A 195 -3.33 -5.84 -9.71
N VAL A 196 -3.87 -6.98 -9.27
CA VAL A 196 -4.30 -8.06 -10.14
C VAL A 196 -5.73 -8.45 -9.80
N GLY A 197 -6.63 -8.43 -10.78
CA GLY A 197 -7.96 -8.99 -10.61
C GLY A 197 -7.94 -10.52 -10.62
N THR A 198 -8.65 -11.16 -9.70
CA THR A 198 -8.80 -12.62 -9.62
C THR A 198 -10.23 -13.09 -9.81
N ALA A 199 -11.21 -12.19 -9.74
CA ALA A 199 -12.61 -12.40 -10.06
C ALA A 199 -13.27 -11.06 -10.45
N ALA A 200 -14.45 -11.10 -11.08
CA ALA A 200 -15.27 -9.91 -11.36
C ALA A 200 -15.91 -9.34 -10.09
N ASN A 201 -16.42 -8.11 -10.15
CA ASN A 201 -17.01 -7.30 -9.08
C ASN A 201 -16.09 -6.44 -8.18
N PRO A 202 -14.75 -6.49 -8.23
CA PRO A 202 -13.95 -5.34 -7.79
C PRO A 202 -14.52 -4.05 -8.37
N ASN A 203 -14.50 -2.94 -7.65
CA ASN A 203 -15.05 -1.66 -8.12
C ASN A 203 -13.92 -0.72 -8.54
N THR A 204 -12.97 -0.45 -7.66
CA THR A 204 -11.96 0.61 -7.86
C THR A 204 -10.60 0.19 -7.32
N ILE A 205 -9.52 0.64 -7.95
CA ILE A 205 -8.19 0.45 -7.36
C ILE A 205 -7.95 1.46 -6.25
N ILE A 206 -8.12 2.76 -6.49
CA ILE A 206 -7.87 3.80 -5.49
C ILE A 206 -9.08 4.71 -5.36
N THR A 207 -9.62 4.82 -4.14
CA THR A 207 -10.71 5.74 -3.80
C THR A 207 -10.23 6.82 -2.84
N PHE A 208 -10.42 8.08 -3.19
CA PHE A 208 -10.32 9.22 -2.27
C PHE A 208 -11.71 9.57 -1.74
N GLU A 209 -11.95 9.33 -0.46
CA GLU A 209 -13.28 9.45 0.16
C GLU A 209 -13.59 10.84 0.70
N GLY A 210 -12.60 11.72 0.73
CA GLY A 210 -12.71 13.05 1.30
C GLY A 210 -11.70 14.04 0.73
N VAL A 211 -11.70 15.23 1.31
CA VAL A 211 -10.74 16.27 0.94
C VAL A 211 -9.33 15.81 1.32
N ASN A 212 -8.43 15.83 0.33
CA ASN A 212 -7.05 15.37 0.46
C ASN A 212 -6.09 16.31 -0.24
N ASP A 213 -4.79 16.18 0.04
CA ASP A 213 -3.76 16.94 -0.66
C ASP A 213 -2.46 16.15 -0.82
N LYS A 214 -1.68 16.51 -1.84
CA LYS A 214 -0.27 16.13 -2.04
C LYS A 214 -0.02 14.64 -2.15
N TRP A 215 -0.97 13.91 -2.73
CA TRP A 215 -0.79 12.49 -2.99
C TRP A 215 0.05 12.26 -4.22
N GLU A 216 0.85 11.20 -4.17
CA GLU A 216 1.58 10.69 -5.31
C GLU A 216 1.23 9.22 -5.58
N ILE A 217 0.82 8.93 -6.81
CA ILE A 217 0.63 7.59 -7.34
C ILE A 217 1.67 7.43 -8.45
N ASP A 218 2.71 6.65 -8.21
CA ASP A 218 3.85 6.48 -9.13
C ASP A 218 4.11 5.01 -9.42
N GLY A 219 3.91 4.56 -10.66
CA GLY A 219 4.21 3.19 -11.04
C GLY A 219 3.10 2.20 -10.66
N LEU A 220 1.83 2.57 -10.86
CA LEU A 220 0.70 1.66 -10.69
C LEU A 220 0.52 0.78 -11.93
N ASP A 221 0.60 -0.54 -11.77
CA ASP A 221 0.34 -1.55 -12.81
C ASP A 221 -0.88 -2.40 -12.46
N GLY A 222 -2.01 -2.09 -13.09
CA GLY A 222 -3.26 -2.84 -12.98
C GLY A 222 -3.37 -3.90 -14.07
N ILE A 223 -3.47 -5.16 -13.67
CA ILE A 223 -3.58 -6.31 -14.58
C ILE A 223 -4.95 -6.95 -14.39
N PHE A 224 -5.85 -6.66 -15.33
CA PHE A 224 -7.21 -7.19 -15.34
C PHE A 224 -7.46 -7.92 -16.66
N THR A 225 -8.51 -8.74 -16.66
CA THR A 225 -8.99 -9.47 -17.83
C THR A 225 -10.49 -9.29 -17.92
N ALA A 226 -11.07 -9.59 -19.08
CA ALA A 226 -12.50 -9.66 -19.31
C ALA A 226 -13.31 -10.35 -18.19
N ALA A 227 -12.74 -11.38 -17.57
CA ALA A 227 -13.41 -12.19 -16.56
C ALA A 227 -13.12 -11.77 -15.11
N THR A 228 -12.18 -10.84 -14.90
CA THR A 228 -11.63 -10.52 -13.58
C THR A 228 -11.49 -9.02 -13.39
N ASP A 229 -12.43 -8.25 -13.91
CA ASP A 229 -12.29 -6.82 -14.11
C ASP A 229 -12.80 -5.96 -12.93
N ILE A 230 -12.56 -4.66 -13.00
CA ILE A 230 -13.13 -3.63 -12.12
C ILE A 230 -14.42 -3.00 -12.71
N ASP A 231 -15.39 -2.74 -11.84
CA ASP A 231 -16.74 -2.23 -12.14
C ASP A 231 -16.88 -0.72 -11.89
N GLY A 232 -15.77 -0.02 -11.65
CA GLY A 232 -15.67 1.42 -11.41
C GLY A 232 -14.36 2.03 -11.93
N PRO A 233 -14.11 3.32 -11.63
CA PRO A 233 -12.89 4.00 -12.08
C PRO A 233 -11.61 3.39 -11.47
N VAL A 234 -10.49 3.42 -12.21
CA VAL A 234 -9.20 2.98 -11.64
C VAL A 234 -8.82 3.85 -10.45
N VAL A 235 -8.90 5.17 -10.63
CA VAL A 235 -8.74 6.15 -9.55
C VAL A 235 -10.01 6.99 -9.51
N TYR A 236 -10.69 6.93 -8.38
CA TYR A 236 -11.96 7.58 -8.13
C TYR A 236 -11.85 8.56 -6.97
N GLN A 237 -12.53 9.68 -7.10
CA GLN A 237 -12.72 10.65 -6.04
C GLN A 237 -14.22 10.83 -5.74
N ASN A 238 -14.62 10.61 -4.49
CA ASN A 238 -16.03 10.67 -4.07
C ASN A 238 -16.56 12.10 -3.90
N ALA A 239 -16.83 12.80 -5.01
CA ALA A 239 -17.40 14.16 -5.06
C ALA A 239 -16.74 15.18 -4.10
N VAL A 240 -15.43 15.07 -3.90
CA VAL A 240 -14.62 15.85 -2.96
C VAL A 240 -13.52 16.61 -3.72
N VAL A 241 -12.61 17.32 -3.04
CA VAL A 241 -11.51 18.07 -3.65
C VAL A 241 -10.17 17.44 -3.30
N ILE A 242 -9.28 17.33 -4.28
CA ILE A 242 -7.88 16.95 -4.04
C ILE A 242 -6.97 18.00 -4.66
N ASP A 243 -6.07 18.51 -3.84
CA ASP A 243 -5.08 19.50 -4.26
C ASP A 243 -3.71 18.85 -4.43
N ASP A 244 -2.97 19.24 -5.46
CA ASP A 244 -1.57 18.79 -5.68
C ASP A 244 -1.44 17.27 -5.82
N LEU A 245 -2.38 16.63 -6.53
CA LEU A 245 -2.31 15.20 -6.85
C LEU A 245 -1.34 14.97 -8.03
N LEU A 246 -0.39 14.06 -7.85
CA LEU A 246 0.48 13.57 -8.92
C LEU A 246 0.15 12.11 -9.22
N ILE A 247 -0.32 11.84 -10.43
CA ILE A 247 -0.50 10.49 -10.96
C ILE A 247 0.52 10.31 -12.07
N ARG A 248 1.41 9.32 -11.95
CA ARG A 248 2.41 9.06 -12.97
C ARG A 248 2.79 7.61 -13.15
N ASN A 249 3.27 7.31 -14.34
CA ASN A 249 3.74 5.96 -14.71
C ASN A 249 2.67 4.89 -14.45
N VAL A 250 1.42 5.19 -14.80
CA VAL A 250 0.27 4.30 -14.56
C VAL A 250 -0.04 3.51 -15.81
N ARG A 251 -0.30 2.21 -15.66
CA ARG A 251 -0.80 1.34 -16.72
C ARG A 251 -1.92 0.45 -16.19
N VAL A 252 -3.09 0.51 -16.82
CA VAL A 252 -4.18 -0.45 -16.57
C VAL A 252 -4.78 -0.95 -17.88
N LEU A 253 -4.94 -2.27 -18.01
CA LEU A 253 -5.39 -2.98 -19.21
C LEU A 253 -6.48 -4.01 -18.86
N PRO A 254 -7.31 -4.41 -19.85
CA PRO A 254 -8.64 -3.89 -20.21
C PRO A 254 -9.71 -3.95 -19.12
N ILE A 255 -10.55 -2.90 -19.11
CA ILE A 255 -11.79 -2.77 -18.33
C ILE A 255 -13.01 -3.11 -19.22
N GLU A 256 -13.78 -4.15 -18.93
CA GLU A 256 -15.05 -4.54 -19.54
C GLU A 256 -16.30 -4.12 -18.76
N ALA A 257 -16.20 -3.70 -17.49
CA ALA A 257 -17.39 -3.43 -16.66
C ALA A 257 -17.64 -1.95 -16.31
N ALA A 258 -16.62 -1.09 -16.26
CA ALA A 258 -16.80 0.35 -16.07
C ALA A 258 -16.05 1.22 -17.08
N GLY A 259 -16.77 2.20 -17.61
CA GLY A 259 -16.30 3.04 -18.70
C GLY A 259 -15.26 4.10 -18.36
N VAL A 260 -14.72 4.13 -17.14
CA VAL A 260 -13.95 5.28 -16.63
C VAL A 260 -12.57 4.83 -16.14
N PHE A 261 -11.52 5.48 -16.60
CA PHE A 261 -10.15 5.28 -16.14
C PHE A 261 -9.86 6.18 -14.94
N LEU A 262 -10.17 7.46 -15.04
CA LEU A 262 -9.91 8.46 -14.01
C LEU A 262 -11.14 9.36 -13.82
N ASP A 263 -11.58 9.54 -12.56
CA ASP A 263 -12.78 10.29 -12.21
C ASP A 263 -12.52 11.22 -11.00
N PHE A 264 -12.54 12.53 -11.25
CA PHE A 264 -12.27 13.58 -10.27
C PHE A 264 -13.23 14.76 -10.40
N ASN A 265 -13.49 15.39 -9.25
CA ASN A 265 -14.27 16.61 -9.20
C ASN A 265 -13.61 17.75 -9.99
N SER A 266 -14.44 18.57 -10.65
CA SER A 266 -14.05 19.82 -11.33
C SER A 266 -13.09 20.74 -10.57
N ALA A 267 -13.15 20.76 -9.24
CA ALA A 267 -12.30 21.61 -8.39
C ALA A 267 -10.95 20.97 -8.04
N SER A 268 -10.74 19.70 -8.34
CA SER A 268 -9.48 19.00 -8.06
C SER A 268 -8.38 19.42 -9.02
N VAL A 269 -7.17 19.58 -8.48
CA VAL A 269 -5.99 20.05 -9.22
C VAL A 269 -4.81 19.10 -9.06
N GLY A 270 -4.03 18.98 -10.11
CA GLY A 270 -2.88 18.09 -10.13
C GLY A 270 -2.37 17.80 -11.53
N ILE A 271 -1.55 16.76 -11.64
CA ILE A 271 -0.89 16.34 -12.89
C ILE A 271 -1.09 14.84 -13.07
N VAL A 272 -1.51 14.46 -14.28
CA VAL A 272 -1.46 13.08 -14.76
C VAL A 272 -0.40 13.01 -15.85
N ASP A 273 0.67 12.25 -15.59
CA ASP A 273 1.85 12.14 -16.42
C ASP A 273 2.14 10.68 -16.82
N ASN A 274 2.38 10.39 -18.10
CA ASN A 274 2.73 9.04 -18.56
C ASN A 274 1.74 7.97 -18.03
N ALA A 275 0.47 8.13 -18.38
CA ALA A 275 -0.60 7.20 -17.99
C ALA A 275 -1.16 6.48 -19.21
N THR A 276 -1.39 5.17 -19.11
CA THR A 276 -2.01 4.34 -20.14
C THR A 276 -3.22 3.60 -19.59
N GLY A 277 -4.40 3.86 -20.16
CA GLY A 277 -5.65 3.18 -19.81
C GLY A 277 -6.30 2.53 -21.02
N TYR A 278 -6.94 1.37 -20.83
CA TYR A 278 -7.69 0.70 -21.89
C TYR A 278 -9.01 0.12 -21.37
N THR A 279 -10.11 0.33 -22.10
CA THR A 279 -11.43 -0.28 -21.83
C THR A 279 -12.06 -0.80 -23.12
N LEU A 280 -12.83 -1.87 -23.01
CA LEU A 280 -13.72 -2.37 -24.06
C LEU A 280 -15.17 -1.89 -23.87
N ALA A 281 -15.48 -1.29 -22.73
CA ALA A 281 -16.85 -0.97 -22.30
C ALA A 281 -17.29 0.46 -22.66
N ALA A 282 -16.35 1.39 -22.88
CA ALA A 282 -16.66 2.79 -23.12
C ALA A 282 -15.78 3.44 -24.18
N THR A 283 -16.24 4.58 -24.69
CA THR A 283 -15.47 5.40 -25.62
C THR A 283 -14.37 6.17 -24.91
N VAL A 284 -13.33 6.58 -25.64
CA VAL A 284 -12.21 7.36 -25.06
C VAL A 284 -12.67 8.64 -24.36
N GLY A 285 -13.77 9.27 -24.82
CA GLY A 285 -14.30 10.47 -24.19
C GLY A 285 -15.00 10.25 -22.84
N GLU A 286 -15.43 9.01 -22.57
CA GLU A 286 -16.06 8.62 -21.31
C GLU A 286 -15.04 8.09 -20.29
N MET A 287 -13.82 7.77 -20.74
CA MET A 287 -12.77 7.22 -19.89
C MET A 287 -12.20 8.21 -18.87
N VAL A 288 -12.53 9.48 -19.00
CA VAL A 288 -11.82 10.54 -18.30
C VAL A 288 -12.81 11.63 -17.91
N ASP A 289 -13.01 11.77 -16.60
CA ASP A 289 -13.58 12.96 -15.97
C ASP A 289 -12.53 13.50 -14.99
N LEU A 290 -11.81 14.54 -15.38
CA LEU A 290 -10.56 14.90 -14.70
C LEU A 290 -10.57 16.30 -14.09
N GLY A 291 -11.74 16.91 -14.02
CA GLY A 291 -11.92 18.25 -13.47
C GLY A 291 -10.89 19.26 -13.99
N SER A 292 -10.06 19.81 -13.09
CA SER A 292 -9.03 20.82 -13.40
C SER A 292 -7.60 20.27 -13.45
N MET A 293 -7.41 18.96 -13.67
CA MET A 293 -6.09 18.34 -13.77
C MET A 293 -5.37 18.60 -15.10
N MET A 294 -4.03 18.62 -15.08
CA MET A 294 -3.19 18.75 -16.28
C MET A 294 -2.78 17.37 -16.81
N PHE A 295 -2.70 17.24 -18.15
CA PHE A 295 -2.21 16.04 -18.84
C PHE A 295 -0.84 16.21 -19.46
N ASN A 296 -0.01 15.20 -19.26
CA ASN A 296 1.22 15.01 -20.01
C ASN A 296 1.36 13.53 -20.42
N ASP A 297 1.56 13.26 -21.70
CA ASP A 297 1.75 11.90 -22.25
C ASP A 297 0.73 10.84 -21.78
N VAL A 298 -0.57 11.15 -21.87
CA VAL A 298 -1.64 10.19 -21.53
C VAL A 298 -2.17 9.49 -22.77
N LYS A 299 -2.30 8.16 -22.70
CA LYS A 299 -2.71 7.28 -23.80
C LYS A 299 -3.93 6.47 -23.38
N LEU A 300 -5.02 6.60 -24.12
CA LEU A 300 -6.29 5.94 -23.82
C LEU A 300 -6.73 5.11 -25.03
N GLY A 301 -7.28 3.93 -24.79
CA GLY A 301 -8.01 3.18 -25.80
C GLY A 301 -9.37 2.74 -25.27
N GLY A 302 -10.39 2.92 -26.08
CA GLY A 302 -11.78 2.60 -25.74
C GLY A 302 -12.38 1.63 -26.74
N ALA A 303 -13.67 1.34 -26.56
CA ALA A 303 -14.47 0.53 -27.46
C ALA A 303 -14.31 0.99 -28.92
N GLY A 304 -13.71 0.13 -29.75
CA GLY A 304 -13.51 0.38 -31.18
C GLY A 304 -12.38 1.36 -31.55
N VAL A 305 -11.63 1.92 -30.59
CA VAL A 305 -10.52 2.85 -30.85
C VAL A 305 -9.29 2.51 -30.00
N LEU A 306 -8.19 2.13 -30.64
CA LEU A 306 -6.93 1.80 -29.97
C LEU A 306 -5.98 3.01 -29.97
N GLY A 307 -5.50 3.41 -28.79
CA GLY A 307 -4.26 4.19 -28.64
C GLY A 307 -4.33 5.69 -28.97
N MET A 308 -5.42 6.37 -28.61
CA MET A 308 -5.47 7.84 -28.70
C MET A 308 -4.58 8.49 -27.64
N THR A 309 -3.80 9.50 -28.03
CA THR A 309 -3.08 10.35 -27.07
C THR A 309 -3.97 11.52 -26.64
N TYR A 310 -4.02 11.80 -25.34
CA TYR A 310 -4.81 12.87 -24.72
C TYR A 310 -3.90 14.02 -24.25
N PRO A 311 -4.29 15.30 -24.41
CA PRO A 311 -5.54 15.76 -25.03
C PRO A 311 -5.51 15.66 -26.57
N ASN A 312 -6.61 15.21 -27.16
CA ASN A 312 -6.84 15.29 -28.61
C ASN A 312 -7.76 16.49 -28.90
N ALA A 313 -7.45 17.29 -29.92
CA ALA A 313 -8.24 18.44 -30.36
C ALA A 313 -9.72 18.13 -30.66
N THR A 314 -10.10 16.87 -30.86
CA THR A 314 -11.49 16.43 -31.07
C THR A 314 -12.30 16.19 -29.79
N LEU A 315 -11.65 16.15 -28.61
CA LEU A 315 -12.28 15.89 -27.30
C LEU A 315 -12.42 17.15 -26.43
N ALA A 316 -11.95 18.30 -26.92
CA ALA A 316 -12.02 19.59 -26.21
C ALA A 316 -13.26 20.43 -26.57
N ALA A 317 -14.36 19.79 -26.98
CA ALA A 317 -15.61 20.44 -27.37
C ALA A 317 -16.81 19.85 -26.64
#